data_AF-A0A2D5MRH5-F1
#
_entry.id   AF-A0A2D5MRH5-F1
#
_cell.length_a   1.000
_cell.length_b   1.000
_cell.length_c   1.000
_cell.angle_alpha   90.00
_cell.angle_beta   90.00
_cell.angle_gamma   90.00
#
_symmetry.space_group_name_H-M   'P 1'
#
loop_
_entity.id
_entity.type
_entity.pdbx_description
1 polymer ?
#
loop_
_entity_poly.entity_id
_entity_poly.type
_entity_poly.pdbx_seq_one_letter_code
_entity_poly.pdbx_strand_id
1 'polypeptide(L)'
;MYRLWFIPLLIGLTLARRRKLHNSNTLPKAVQQFKNCNNCYAVVAYDILKWHKPKLNVTVESLMDDSRQTCAGGSAKKIWDLYMTKTIVTTAKLPKLIRLLRKGPVALAVEKGHLVTAVSASRHGVLIRDPRDGKEKIIESKIFFNYVTYPL
;
A
#
# COMPACT_ATOMS: atom_id res chain seq x y z
N MET A 1 44.80 -19.71 45.51
CA MET A 1 43.50 -19.00 45.54
C MET A 1 43.63 -17.71 44.74
N TYR A 2 43.14 -17.65 43.51
CA TYR A 2 42.82 -16.37 42.84
C TYR A 2 41.58 -16.57 41.96
N ARG A 3 40.49 -15.94 42.38
CA ARG A 3 39.21 -15.85 41.67
C ARG A 3 39.38 -14.83 40.54
N LEU A 4 39.31 -15.27 39.29
CA LEU A 4 39.10 -14.37 38.15
C LEU A 4 37.61 -14.24 37.89
N TRP A 5 37.21 -12.99 37.86
CA TRP A 5 35.85 -12.49 37.88
C TRP A 5 35.11 -12.79 36.57
N PHE A 6 33.81 -13.01 36.72
CA PHE A 6 32.82 -13.10 35.66
C PHE A 6 32.96 -11.96 34.65
N ILE A 7 32.95 -12.31 33.36
CA ILE A 7 32.65 -11.38 32.27
C ILE A 7 31.16 -11.51 31.95
N PRO A 8 30.33 -10.48 32.18
CA PRO A 8 29.04 -10.43 31.51
C PRO A 8 28.87 -9.05 30.87
N LEU A 9 29.45 -8.82 29.68
CA LEU A 9 29.15 -7.57 28.97
C LEU A 9 29.23 -7.66 27.44
N LEU A 10 28.74 -8.77 26.85
CA LEU A 10 28.60 -8.88 25.39
C LEU A 10 27.23 -9.37 24.90
N ILE A 11 26.23 -9.49 25.78
CA ILE A 11 24.87 -9.91 25.38
C ILE A 11 23.89 -8.72 25.23
N GLY A 12 24.24 -7.53 25.75
CA GLY A 12 23.35 -6.35 25.71
C GLY A 12 23.24 -5.63 24.36
N LEU A 13 24.26 -5.73 23.49
CA LEU A 13 24.33 -4.92 22.27
C LEU A 13 23.76 -5.60 21.02
N THR A 14 23.50 -6.91 21.04
CA THR A 14 22.86 -7.61 19.91
C THR A 14 21.32 -7.54 19.95
N LEU A 15 20.74 -7.18 21.09
CA LEU A 15 19.29 -7.01 21.27
C LEU A 15 18.78 -5.59 20.93
N ALA A 16 19.66 -4.58 20.89
CA ALA A 16 19.29 -3.22 20.52
C ALA A 16 18.97 -3.05 19.02
N ARG A 17 19.32 -4.03 18.18
CA ARG A 17 19.00 -4.00 16.73
C ARG A 17 17.61 -4.56 16.39
N ARG A 18 16.83 -5.00 17.38
CA ARG A 18 15.52 -5.70 17.20
C ARG A 18 14.29 -4.93 17.70
N ARG A 19 14.37 -3.60 17.81
CA ARG A 19 13.17 -2.75 18.00
C ARG A 19 13.21 -1.53 17.10
N LYS A 20 13.35 -1.76 15.79
CA LYS A 20 12.61 -0.89 14.87
C LYS A 20 11.16 -1.26 15.16
N LEU A 21 10.49 -0.44 15.97
CA LEU A 21 9.05 -0.54 16.18
C LEU A 21 8.45 -0.93 14.84
N HIS A 22 7.70 -2.03 14.82
CA HIS A 22 6.68 -2.23 13.81
C HIS A 22 5.85 -0.95 13.86
N ASN A 23 6.21 0.05 13.05
CA ASN A 23 5.22 0.98 12.54
C ASN A 23 4.27 0.03 11.84
N SER A 24 3.19 -0.34 12.53
CA SER A 24 1.99 -0.79 11.87
C SER A 24 1.64 0.38 10.99
N ASN A 25 2.16 0.38 9.77
CA ASN A 25 1.80 1.34 8.76
C ASN A 25 0.29 1.13 8.62
N THR A 26 -0.47 2.03 9.19
CA THR A 26 -1.91 2.10 9.01
C THR A 26 -2.12 2.87 7.72
N LEU A 27 -3.18 2.53 6.99
CA LEU A 27 -3.58 3.38 5.88
C LEU A 27 -3.88 4.79 6.41
N PRO A 28 -3.64 5.83 5.60
CA PRO A 28 -4.02 7.18 5.98
C PRO A 28 -5.54 7.27 6.19
N LYS A 29 -5.99 8.41 6.73
CA LYS A 29 -7.41 8.76 6.73
C LYS A 29 -7.95 8.63 5.30
N ALA A 30 -9.10 7.99 5.16
CA ALA A 30 -9.71 7.75 3.86
C ALA A 30 -9.98 9.07 3.14
N VAL A 31 -9.60 9.13 1.87
CA VAL A 31 -9.88 10.25 0.97
C VAL A 31 -10.80 9.70 -0.12
N GLN A 32 -11.80 10.50 -0.50
CA GLN A 32 -12.70 10.16 -1.60
C GLN A 32 -12.19 10.76 -2.91
N GLN A 33 -12.51 10.10 -4.02
CA GLN A 33 -12.35 10.68 -5.35
C GLN A 33 -13.20 11.95 -5.48
N PHE A 34 -12.76 12.90 -6.30
CA PHE A 34 -13.51 14.14 -6.45
C PHE A 34 -14.83 13.90 -7.18
N LYS A 35 -15.85 14.70 -6.84
CA LYS A 35 -17.14 14.65 -7.53
C LYS A 35 -16.92 14.93 -9.02
N ASN A 36 -17.50 14.08 -9.88
CA ASN A 36 -17.37 14.16 -11.35
C ASN A 36 -15.93 14.06 -11.89
N CYS A 37 -15.02 13.41 -11.15
CA CYS A 37 -13.64 13.19 -11.57
C CYS A 37 -13.25 11.71 -11.44
N ASN A 38 -12.66 11.11 -12.48
CA ASN A 38 -12.19 9.72 -12.44
C ASN A 38 -10.75 9.63 -11.87
N ASN A 39 -10.51 10.22 -10.70
CA ASN A 39 -9.19 10.24 -10.05
C ASN A 39 -8.97 9.10 -9.04
N CYS A 40 -9.70 7.99 -9.16
CA CYS A 40 -9.52 6.80 -8.31
C CYS A 40 -8.05 6.33 -8.25
N TYR A 41 -7.32 6.43 -9.37
CA TYR A 41 -5.89 6.13 -9.44
C TYR A 41 -5.03 6.98 -8.49
N ALA A 42 -5.36 8.27 -8.34
CA ALA A 42 -4.62 9.18 -7.48
C ALA A 42 -4.94 8.96 -6.00
N VAL A 43 -6.21 8.71 -5.67
CA VAL A 43 -6.63 8.36 -4.31
C VAL A 43 -5.98 7.04 -3.86
N VAL A 44 -6.00 6.01 -4.71
CA VAL A 44 -5.35 4.73 -4.40
C VAL A 44 -3.84 4.88 -4.32
N ALA A 45 -3.24 5.69 -5.20
CA ALA A 45 -1.82 5.98 -5.12
C ALA A 45 -1.46 6.68 -3.82
N TYR A 46 -2.28 7.63 -3.36
CA TYR A 46 -2.14 8.33 -2.08
C TYR A 46 -2.18 7.35 -0.90
N ASP A 47 -3.21 6.49 -0.82
CA ASP A 47 -3.37 5.50 0.24
C ASP A 47 -2.10 4.66 0.44
N ILE A 48 -1.62 4.08 -0.66
CA ILE A 48 -0.49 3.16 -0.66
C ILE A 48 0.82 3.93 -0.45
N LEU A 49 0.98 5.10 -1.06
CA LEU A 49 2.18 5.92 -0.90
C LEU A 49 2.34 6.39 0.54
N LYS A 50 1.26 6.86 1.19
CA LYS A 50 1.28 7.26 2.60
C LYS A 50 1.50 6.07 3.53
N TRP A 51 1.04 4.87 3.16
CA TRP A 51 1.38 3.65 3.89
C TRP A 51 2.90 3.38 3.87
N HIS A 52 3.55 3.51 2.71
CA HIS A 52 5.01 3.31 2.59
C HIS A 52 5.83 4.50 3.14
N LYS A 53 5.33 5.73 2.96
CA LYS A 53 6.00 6.99 3.29
C LYS A 53 5.07 7.93 4.08
N PRO A 54 4.77 7.64 5.36
CA PRO A 54 3.75 8.38 6.12
C PRO A 54 4.10 9.86 6.34
N LYS A 55 5.39 10.20 6.34
CA LYS A 55 5.89 11.58 6.51
C LYS A 55 5.91 12.41 5.22
N LEU A 56 5.59 11.81 4.06
CA LEU A 56 5.56 12.54 2.80
C LEU A 56 4.42 13.57 2.81
N ASN A 57 4.73 14.83 2.53
CA ASN A 57 3.74 15.92 2.49
C ASN A 57 3.18 16.06 1.07
N VAL A 58 2.13 15.31 0.76
CA VAL A 58 1.45 15.29 -0.54
C VAL A 58 -0.06 15.20 -0.33
N THR A 59 -0.83 15.73 -1.27
CA THR A 59 -2.29 15.59 -1.31
C THR A 59 -2.70 14.84 -2.58
N VAL A 60 -3.97 14.46 -2.72
CA VAL A 60 -4.43 13.81 -3.95
C VAL A 60 -4.28 14.75 -5.15
N GLU A 61 -4.58 16.04 -4.97
CA GLU A 61 -4.41 17.09 -5.95
C GLU A 61 -2.94 17.21 -6.38
N SER A 62 -2.01 17.32 -5.43
CA SER A 62 -0.59 17.45 -5.77
C SER A 62 -0.07 16.22 -6.53
N LEU A 63 -0.50 15.02 -6.15
CA LEU A 63 -0.14 13.80 -6.88
C LEU A 63 -0.67 13.80 -8.31
N MET A 64 -1.89 14.32 -8.53
CA MET A 64 -2.45 14.45 -9.88
C MET A 64 -1.64 15.45 -10.71
N ASP A 65 -1.34 16.62 -10.15
CA ASP A 65 -0.60 17.68 -10.84
C ASP A 65 0.82 17.24 -11.21
N ASP A 66 1.57 16.72 -10.23
CA ASP A 66 2.97 16.29 -10.42
C ASP A 66 3.11 15.21 -11.49
N SER A 67 2.14 14.30 -11.56
CA SER A 67 2.14 13.18 -12.51
C SER A 67 1.27 13.44 -13.75
N ARG A 68 0.77 14.66 -13.93
CA ARG A 68 -0.05 15.10 -15.07
C ARG A 68 -1.29 14.21 -15.31
N GLN A 69 -1.96 13.79 -14.24
CA GLN A 69 -3.24 13.09 -14.32
C GLN A 69 -4.37 14.10 -14.51
N THR A 70 -5.43 13.68 -15.17
CA THR A 70 -6.64 14.50 -15.33
C THR A 70 -7.85 13.74 -14.83
N CYS A 71 -9.01 14.40 -14.80
CA CYS A 71 -10.27 13.73 -14.47
C CYS A 71 -10.73 12.69 -15.52
N ALA A 72 -10.03 12.57 -16.65
CA ALA A 72 -10.29 11.55 -17.66
C ALA A 72 -9.66 10.18 -17.34
N GLY A 73 -8.96 10.06 -16.20
CA GLY A 73 -8.36 8.81 -15.73
C GLY A 73 -6.86 8.93 -15.51
N GLY A 74 -6.22 7.81 -15.20
CA GLY A 74 -4.82 7.86 -14.82
C GLY A 74 -4.11 6.53 -14.61
N SER A 75 -2.93 6.60 -13.97
CA SER A 75 -2.10 5.45 -13.65
C SER A 75 -1.41 5.64 -12.30
N ALA A 76 -1.75 4.76 -11.35
CA ALA A 76 -1.06 4.72 -10.04
C ALA A 76 0.44 4.46 -10.20
N LYS A 77 0.85 3.73 -11.26
CA LYS A 77 2.26 3.52 -11.59
C LYS A 77 2.98 4.84 -11.87
N LYS A 78 2.41 5.69 -12.73
CA LYS A 78 3.01 6.98 -13.08
C LYS A 78 3.21 7.86 -11.84
N ILE A 79 2.25 7.83 -10.92
CA ILE A 79 2.37 8.54 -9.64
C ILE A 79 3.51 7.95 -8.82
N TRP A 80 3.50 6.64 -8.55
CA TRP A 80 4.53 6.05 -7.70
C TRP A 80 5.93 6.10 -8.28
N ASP A 81 6.11 6.08 -9.60
CA ASP A 81 7.43 6.21 -10.22
C ASP A 81 8.11 7.57 -9.89
N LEU A 82 7.35 8.60 -9.49
CA LEU A 82 7.90 9.88 -9.01
C LEU A 82 8.44 9.79 -7.58
N TYR A 83 7.92 8.85 -6.79
CA TYR A 83 8.12 8.81 -5.35
C TYR A 83 8.78 7.53 -4.84
N MET A 84 8.81 6.46 -5.64
CA MET A 84 9.24 5.12 -5.26
C MET A 84 10.30 4.63 -6.24
N THR A 85 11.20 3.78 -5.76
CA THR A 85 12.31 3.26 -6.57
C THR A 85 11.84 2.34 -7.68
N LYS A 86 10.74 1.60 -7.46
CA LYS A 86 10.23 0.63 -8.42
C LYS A 86 8.75 0.42 -8.23
N THR A 87 8.03 0.36 -9.33
CA THR A 87 6.64 -0.07 -9.37
C THR A 87 6.49 -1.36 -10.17
N ILE A 88 5.75 -2.33 -9.63
CA ILE A 88 5.44 -3.58 -10.32
C ILE A 88 3.98 -3.57 -10.74
N VAL A 89 3.75 -3.88 -12.02
CA VAL A 89 2.43 -4.20 -12.57
C VAL A 89 2.38 -5.70 -12.88
N THR A 90 1.33 -6.38 -12.44
CA THR A 90 1.18 -7.83 -12.61
C THR A 90 -0.30 -8.22 -12.59
N THR A 91 -0.58 -9.47 -12.95
CA THR A 91 -1.84 -10.16 -12.63
C THR A 91 -1.69 -10.98 -11.34
N ALA A 92 -2.80 -11.34 -10.68
CA ALA A 92 -2.78 -12.22 -9.52
C ALA A 92 -4.02 -13.12 -9.40
N LYS A 93 -3.81 -14.40 -9.07
CA LYS A 93 -4.82 -15.25 -8.42
C LYS A 93 -4.84 -14.97 -6.92
N LEU A 94 -5.91 -15.35 -6.22
CA LEU A 94 -6.06 -15.14 -4.77
C LEU A 94 -4.83 -15.55 -3.93
N PRO A 95 -4.19 -16.73 -4.12
CA PRO A 95 -3.00 -17.11 -3.33
C PRO A 95 -1.78 -16.21 -3.58
N LYS A 96 -1.65 -15.66 -4.80
CA LYS A 96 -0.60 -14.68 -5.10
C LYS A 96 -0.93 -13.34 -4.45
N LEU A 97 -2.19 -12.91 -4.52
CA LEU A 97 -2.65 -11.66 -3.90
C LEU A 97 -2.45 -11.68 -2.37
N ILE A 98 -2.81 -12.78 -1.70
CA ILE A 98 -2.55 -12.97 -0.25
C ILE A 98 -1.06 -12.79 0.07
N ARG A 99 -0.16 -13.36 -0.74
CA ARG A 99 1.29 -13.21 -0.54
C ARG A 99 1.78 -11.78 -0.76
N LEU A 100 1.21 -11.06 -1.73
CA LEU A 100 1.55 -9.65 -1.97
C LEU A 100 1.09 -8.77 -0.81
N LEU A 101 -0.15 -8.96 -0.33
CA LEU A 101 -0.76 -8.18 0.74
C LEU A 101 -0.08 -8.36 2.11
N ARG A 102 0.69 -9.43 2.30
CA ARG A 102 1.57 -9.57 3.49
C ARG A 102 2.67 -8.50 3.54
N LYS A 103 3.01 -7.88 2.41
CA LYS A 103 4.05 -6.84 2.32
C LYS A 103 3.50 -5.42 2.43
N GLY A 104 2.18 -5.25 2.33
CA GLY A 104 1.52 -3.96 2.31
C GLY A 104 0.32 -3.92 1.37
N PRO A 105 -0.43 -2.82 1.36
CA PRO A 105 -1.57 -2.65 0.48
C PRO A 105 -1.13 -2.61 -0.98
N VAL A 106 -2.00 -3.10 -1.88
CA VAL A 106 -1.76 -3.09 -3.33
C VAL A 106 -2.95 -2.46 -4.04
N ALA A 107 -2.72 -1.86 -5.19
CA ALA A 107 -3.79 -1.36 -6.02
C ALA A 107 -4.34 -2.48 -6.91
N LEU A 108 -5.65 -2.55 -7.01
CA LEU A 108 -6.36 -3.66 -7.65
C LEU A 108 -7.46 -3.11 -8.55
N ALA A 109 -7.53 -3.58 -9.80
CA ALA A 109 -8.67 -3.26 -10.65
C ALA A 109 -9.82 -4.22 -10.36
N VAL A 110 -10.95 -3.68 -9.89
CA VAL A 110 -12.17 -4.46 -9.65
C VAL A 110 -13.07 -4.49 -10.87
N GLU A 111 -13.07 -3.43 -11.67
CA GLU A 111 -13.81 -3.29 -12.92
C GLU A 111 -13.05 -2.37 -13.89
N LYS A 112 -13.54 -2.26 -15.13
CA LYS A 112 -12.87 -1.45 -16.16
C LYS A 112 -12.85 0.02 -15.75
N GLY A 113 -11.64 0.60 -15.69
CA GLY A 113 -11.46 2.02 -15.37
C GLY A 113 -11.59 2.36 -13.88
N HIS A 114 -11.68 1.37 -12.98
CA HIS A 114 -11.79 1.62 -11.54
C HIS A 114 -10.74 0.85 -10.75
N LEU A 115 -9.98 1.60 -9.95
CA LEU A 115 -8.91 1.08 -9.10
C LEU A 115 -9.31 1.25 -7.63
N VAL A 116 -9.01 0.24 -6.82
CA VAL A 116 -9.24 0.24 -5.37
C VAL A 116 -7.97 -0.12 -4.61
N THR A 117 -7.90 0.26 -3.34
CA THR A 117 -6.80 -0.12 -2.44
C THR A 117 -7.16 -1.46 -1.79
N ALA A 118 -6.48 -2.55 -2.17
CA ALA A 118 -6.60 -3.82 -1.46
C ALA A 118 -5.73 -3.78 -0.19
N VAL A 119 -6.32 -4.12 0.95
CA VAL A 119 -5.70 -4.01 2.28
C VAL A 119 -5.30 -5.39 2.81
N SER A 120 -6.19 -6.36 2.68
CA SER A 120 -5.96 -7.75 3.08
C SER A 120 -6.79 -8.70 2.23
N ALA A 121 -6.41 -9.98 2.21
CA ALA A 121 -7.16 -11.01 1.50
C ALA A 121 -7.17 -12.31 2.31
N SER A 122 -8.29 -13.02 2.21
CA SER A 122 -8.49 -14.34 2.81
C SER A 122 -9.20 -15.25 1.80
N ARG A 123 -9.54 -16.47 2.23
CA ARG A 123 -10.38 -17.38 1.42
C ARG A 123 -11.79 -16.85 1.19
N HIS A 124 -12.26 -15.95 2.05
CA HIS A 124 -13.62 -15.40 1.99
C HIS A 124 -13.74 -14.18 1.08
N GLY A 125 -12.61 -13.57 0.68
CA GLY A 125 -12.62 -12.38 -0.16
C GLY A 125 -11.42 -11.49 0.05
N VAL A 126 -11.49 -10.31 -0.56
CA VAL A 126 -10.48 -9.26 -0.46
C VAL A 126 -11.09 -8.06 0.24
N LEU A 127 -10.48 -7.63 1.35
CA LEU A 127 -10.81 -6.36 1.98
C LEU A 127 -10.20 -5.25 1.14
N ILE A 128 -11.06 -4.40 0.59
CA ILE A 128 -10.68 -3.26 -0.23
C ILE A 128 -11.19 -1.97 0.41
N ARG A 129 -10.52 -0.86 0.14
CA ARG A 129 -11.03 0.49 0.33
C ARG A 129 -11.33 1.07 -1.05
N ASP A 130 -12.59 1.46 -1.27
CA ASP A 130 -13.04 2.00 -2.55
C ASP A 130 -12.96 3.53 -2.52
N PRO A 131 -12.25 4.18 -3.46
CA PRO A 131 -12.14 5.63 -3.48
C PRO A 131 -13.47 6.34 -3.78
N ARG A 132 -14.51 5.64 -4.27
CA ARG A 132 -15.85 6.24 -4.49
C ARG A 132 -16.52 6.70 -3.21
N ASP A 133 -16.44 5.87 -2.17
CA ASP A 133 -17.12 6.09 -0.89
C ASP A 133 -16.13 6.25 0.29
N GLY A 134 -14.84 5.94 0.06
CA GLY A 134 -13.81 5.92 1.09
C GLY A 134 -14.00 4.81 2.12
N LYS A 135 -14.94 3.88 1.90
CA LYS A 135 -15.31 2.82 2.84
C LYS A 135 -14.53 1.55 2.55
N GLU A 136 -14.29 0.79 3.61
CA GLU A 136 -13.75 -0.54 3.52
C GLU A 136 -14.88 -1.55 3.31
N LYS A 137 -14.73 -2.44 2.33
CA LYS A 137 -15.69 -3.50 2.02
C LYS A 137 -14.99 -4.75 1.56
N ILE A 138 -15.65 -5.89 1.76
CA ILE A 138 -15.17 -7.18 1.27
C ILE A 138 -15.76 -7.39 -0.10
N ILE A 139 -14.91 -7.57 -1.11
CA ILE A 139 -15.32 -8.13 -2.38
C ILE A 139 -15.18 -9.64 -2.32
N GLU A 140 -16.22 -10.35 -2.73
CA GLU A 140 -16.17 -11.80 -2.85
C GLU A 140 -15.01 -12.22 -3.76
N SER A 141 -14.47 -13.39 -3.44
CA SER A 141 -13.26 -13.91 -4.08
C SER A 141 -13.44 -14.06 -5.60
N LYS A 142 -12.97 -13.07 -6.37
CA LYS A 142 -12.63 -13.28 -7.77
C LYS A 142 -11.46 -14.27 -7.84
N ILE A 143 -11.57 -15.27 -8.72
CA ILE A 143 -10.53 -16.28 -8.93
C ILE A 143 -9.24 -15.63 -9.47
N PHE A 144 -9.38 -14.53 -10.21
CA PHE A 144 -8.29 -13.86 -10.91
C PHE A 144 -8.48 -12.35 -11.00
N PHE A 145 -7.38 -11.61 -10.85
CA PHE A 145 -7.29 -10.16 -10.97
C PHE A 145 -6.34 -9.80 -12.12
N ASN A 146 -6.89 -9.13 -13.14
CA ASN A 146 -6.18 -8.79 -14.38
C ASN A 146 -5.17 -7.65 -14.21
N TYR A 147 -5.34 -6.83 -13.18
CA TYR A 147 -4.44 -5.71 -12.92
C TYR A 147 -4.25 -5.54 -11.42
N VAL A 148 -3.01 -5.75 -11.00
CA VAL A 148 -2.51 -5.52 -9.66
C VAL A 148 -1.22 -4.72 -9.79
N THR A 149 -1.16 -3.58 -9.12
CA THR A 149 0.05 -2.74 -9.10
C THR A 149 0.42 -2.35 -7.70
N TYR A 150 1.72 -2.33 -7.40
CA TYR A 150 2.23 -1.97 -6.07
C TYR A 150 3.66 -1.43 -6.18
N PRO A 151 4.04 -0.48 -5.32
CA PRO A 151 5.42 -0.03 -5.23
C PRO A 151 6.27 -0.99 -4.37
N LEU A 152 7.57 -1.01 -4.63
CA LEU A 152 8.60 -1.66 -3.81
C LEU A 152 9.49 -0.62 -3.12
#